data_AF-A0A8S3PVW3-F1
#
_entry.id   AF-A0A8S3PVW3-F1
#
_cell.length_a   1.000
_cell.length_b   1.000
_cell.length_c   1.000
_cell.angle_alpha   90.00
_cell.angle_beta   90.00
_cell.angle_gamma   90.00
#
_symmetry.space_group_name_H-M   'P 1'
#
loop_
_entity.id
_entity.type
_entity.pdbx_description
1 polymer ?
#
loop_
_entity_poly.entity_id
_entity_poly.type
_entity_poly.pdbx_seq_one_letter_code
_entity_poly.pdbx_strand_id
1 'polypeptide(L)'
;MFGDGPNFKRSLNKCYNITLSINIVSIEYPIAEKDIVWLIWLKFPAWPAFVRRVYRKKRRIHKLSLTFIEGCTKMPNRLRVTYRCKTVVPFIDKQKQKFIDQGESSIYDPEMRRKFREACEKAESFLHQRALSSLNKEEFSFFSRESDEEEEIDSDTNMQINSGPNSSDTENRLSDTEDVLSSSPSPNYNSLEPSAKEIARIRKMTEKQSKLVEFVKSEEMKNYLLDIFYERRKSELHQKFIHGTVKEKNSLRYAGFGPIYNEEQEEEIVEILKDWLYELPKKDIPDISYVLDVWIPEVRYP
;
A
#
# COMPACT_ATOMS: atom_id res chain seq x y z
N MET A 1 -5.86 78.51 -9.71
CA MET A 1 -4.63 77.70 -9.67
C MET A 1 -4.85 76.56 -8.70
N PHE A 2 -4.44 75.36 -9.12
CA PHE A 2 -4.49 74.04 -8.47
C PHE A 2 -5.87 73.38 -8.40
N GLY A 3 -6.02 72.38 -9.28
CA GLY A 3 -7.11 71.40 -9.27
C GLY A 3 -6.66 70.14 -8.54
N ASP A 4 -7.58 69.57 -7.77
CA ASP A 4 -7.40 68.29 -7.08
C ASP A 4 -7.87 67.14 -7.98
N GLY A 5 -6.94 66.24 -8.28
CA GLY A 5 -7.13 65.07 -9.12
C GLY A 5 -7.81 63.89 -8.39
N PRO A 6 -8.33 62.91 -9.14
CA PRO A 6 -9.09 61.80 -8.59
C PRO A 6 -8.20 60.72 -7.96
N ASN A 7 -8.63 60.26 -6.79
CA ASN A 7 -8.05 59.16 -6.00
C ASN A 7 -8.11 57.81 -6.75
N PHE A 8 -6.96 57.34 -7.24
CA PHE A 8 -6.78 55.99 -7.77
C PHE A 8 -6.60 55.00 -6.62
N LYS A 9 -7.67 54.31 -6.21
CA LYS A 9 -7.58 53.16 -5.30
C LYS A 9 -6.99 51.97 -6.05
N ARG A 10 -5.75 51.60 -5.68
CA ARG A 10 -5.05 50.40 -6.15
C ARG A 10 -5.81 49.14 -5.71
N SER A 11 -6.34 48.40 -6.69
CA SER A 11 -6.89 47.06 -6.51
C SER A 11 -5.73 46.07 -6.30
N LEU A 12 -5.66 45.46 -5.12
CA LEU A 12 -4.71 44.41 -4.81
C LEU A 12 -5.10 43.12 -5.55
N ASN A 13 -4.20 42.66 -6.41
CA ASN A 13 -4.27 41.35 -7.05
C ASN A 13 -4.30 40.25 -5.98
N LYS A 14 -5.45 39.59 -5.82
CA LYS A 14 -5.56 38.32 -5.09
C LYS A 14 -4.98 37.23 -5.97
N CYS A 15 -3.71 36.90 -5.77
CA CYS A 15 -3.13 35.66 -6.28
C CYS A 15 -3.80 34.49 -5.54
N TYR A 16 -4.67 33.77 -6.22
CA TYR A 16 -5.21 32.52 -5.74
C TYR A 16 -4.09 31.47 -5.83
N ASN A 17 -3.55 31.06 -4.68
CA ASN A 17 -2.74 29.86 -4.57
C ASN A 17 -3.67 28.66 -4.80
N ILE A 18 -3.74 28.19 -6.04
CA ILE A 18 -4.37 26.92 -6.38
C ILE A 18 -3.45 25.83 -5.82
N THR A 19 -3.75 25.36 -4.61
CA THR A 19 -3.11 24.16 -4.05
C THR A 19 -3.72 22.96 -4.76
N LEU A 20 -3.09 22.55 -5.87
CA LEU A 20 -3.37 21.29 -6.55
C LEU A 20 -3.13 20.15 -5.54
N SER A 21 -4.21 19.73 -4.90
CA SER A 21 -4.24 18.56 -4.03
C SER A 21 -4.25 17.36 -4.95
N ILE A 22 -3.07 17.01 -5.48
CA ILE A 22 -2.89 15.79 -6.25
C ILE A 22 -3.20 14.65 -5.27
N ASN A 23 -4.37 14.03 -5.44
CA ASN A 23 -4.68 12.73 -4.86
C ASN A 23 -3.71 11.74 -5.50
N ILE A 24 -2.50 11.65 -4.93
CA ILE A 24 -1.55 10.61 -5.28
C ILE A 24 -2.21 9.32 -4.81
N VAL A 25 -2.85 8.62 -5.74
CA VAL A 25 -3.26 7.23 -5.58
C VAL A 25 -2.03 6.53 -5.02
N SER A 26 -2.11 6.09 -3.77
CA SER A 26 -1.04 5.30 -3.16
C SER A 26 -0.98 3.99 -3.94
N ILE A 27 -0.15 3.95 -4.97
CA ILE A 27 0.25 2.71 -5.64
C ILE A 27 0.82 1.85 -4.52
N GLU A 28 0.04 0.87 -4.06
CA GLU A 28 0.49 -0.08 -3.05
C GLU A 28 1.52 -0.97 -3.73
N TYR A 29 2.79 -0.54 -3.70
CA TYR A 29 3.90 -1.37 -4.17
C TYR A 29 3.90 -2.66 -3.35
N PRO A 30 3.64 -3.82 -3.98
CA PRO A 30 3.60 -5.07 -3.25
C PRO A 30 5.02 -5.40 -2.77
N ILE A 31 5.22 -5.40 -1.46
CA ILE A 31 6.50 -5.74 -0.84
C ILE A 31 6.97 -7.11 -1.35
N ALA A 32 8.17 -7.14 -1.92
CA ALA A 32 8.80 -8.33 -2.47
C ALA A 32 9.98 -8.79 -1.60
N GLU A 33 10.45 -10.01 -1.87
CA GLU A 33 11.73 -10.47 -1.31
C GLU A 33 12.85 -9.55 -1.80
N LYS A 34 13.84 -9.31 -0.94
CA LYS A 34 14.99 -8.43 -1.20
C LYS A 34 14.67 -6.93 -1.23
N ASP A 35 13.47 -6.54 -0.82
CA ASP A 35 13.15 -5.14 -0.55
C ASP A 35 13.64 -4.72 0.84
N ILE A 36 13.87 -3.41 0.98
CA ILE A 36 14.07 -2.78 2.29
C ILE A 36 12.76 -2.15 2.73
N VAL A 37 12.42 -2.33 4.00
CA VAL A 37 11.21 -1.81 4.63
C VAL A 37 11.54 -1.12 5.94
N TRP A 38 10.73 -0.15 6.34
CA TRP A 38 10.65 0.32 7.72
C TRP A 38 9.76 -0.64 8.51
N LEU A 39 10.29 -1.17 9.62
CA LEU A 39 9.55 -1.98 10.57
C LEU A 39 9.27 -1.18 11.84
N ILE A 40 8.00 -1.01 12.17
CA ILE A 40 7.56 -0.41 13.44
C ILE A 40 7.31 -1.55 14.43
N TRP A 41 8.18 -1.66 15.44
CA TRP A 41 8.18 -2.76 16.39
C TRP A 41 8.15 -2.27 17.85
N LEU A 42 7.10 -2.61 18.58
CA LEU A 42 6.91 -2.29 20.01
C LEU A 42 7.15 -0.80 20.33
N LYS A 43 8.08 -0.53 21.26
CA LYS A 43 8.45 0.80 21.77
C LYS A 43 9.69 1.35 21.08
N PHE A 44 10.16 0.68 20.02
CA PHE A 44 11.30 1.14 19.25
C PHE A 44 10.84 2.05 18.11
N PRO A 45 11.69 3.01 17.68
CA PRO A 45 11.41 3.75 16.46
C PRO A 45 11.34 2.80 15.26
N ALA A 46 10.73 3.28 14.18
CA ALA A 46 10.73 2.56 12.91
C ALA A 46 12.18 2.28 12.48
N TRP A 47 12.52 1.02 12.22
CA TRP A 47 13.90 0.62 11.92
C TRP A 47 14.01 0.00 10.53
N PRO A 48 15.10 0.25 9.76
CA PRO A 48 15.30 -0.36 8.46
C PRO A 48 15.51 -1.88 8.57
N ALA A 49 14.75 -2.65 7.80
CA ALA A 49 14.84 -4.10 7.76
C ALA A 49 14.84 -4.62 6.32
N PHE A 50 15.62 -5.67 6.08
CA PHE A 50 15.69 -6.37 4.81
C PHE A 50 14.66 -7.51 4.78
N VAL A 51 13.87 -7.57 3.71
CA VAL A 51 12.87 -8.63 3.50
C VAL A 51 13.54 -9.89 2.97
N ARG A 52 13.75 -10.88 3.81
CA ARG A 52 14.33 -12.16 3.40
C ARG A 52 13.34 -13.04 2.66
N ARG A 53 12.13 -13.21 3.21
CA ARG A 53 11.13 -14.12 2.68
C ARG A 53 9.73 -13.56 2.80
N VAL A 54 8.91 -13.77 1.77
CA VAL A 54 7.51 -13.34 1.73
C VAL A 54 6.60 -14.56 1.77
N TYR A 55 5.94 -14.81 2.90
CA TYR A 55 4.98 -15.91 3.04
C TYR A 55 3.61 -15.46 2.57
N ARG A 56 3.09 -16.11 1.52
CA ARG A 56 1.78 -15.80 0.93
C ARG A 56 0.74 -16.85 1.28
N LYS A 57 -0.47 -16.42 1.64
CA LYS A 57 -1.65 -17.28 1.83
C LYS A 57 -2.77 -16.77 0.94
N LYS A 58 -3.32 -17.63 0.08
CA LYS A 58 -4.36 -17.24 -0.91
C LYS A 58 -3.97 -16.01 -1.74
N ARG A 59 -2.74 -15.97 -2.25
CA ARG A 59 -2.14 -14.86 -3.04
C ARG A 59 -1.92 -13.53 -2.29
N ARG A 60 -2.30 -13.41 -1.01
CA ARG A 60 -2.01 -12.22 -0.18
C ARG A 60 -0.78 -12.47 0.70
N ILE A 61 0.00 -11.43 0.98
CA ILE A 61 1.12 -11.50 1.93
C ILE A 61 0.53 -11.71 3.34
N HIS A 62 0.96 -12.78 4.00
CA HIS A 62 0.50 -13.14 5.34
C HIS A 62 1.56 -12.88 6.40
N LYS A 63 2.80 -13.34 6.16
CA LYS A 63 3.94 -13.12 7.05
C LYS A 63 5.16 -12.69 6.23
N LEU A 64 6.08 -11.99 6.89
CA LEU A 64 7.37 -11.63 6.36
C LEU A 64 8.46 -12.16 7.29
N SER A 65 9.52 -12.73 6.72
CA SER A 65 10.80 -12.92 7.42
C SER A 65 11.67 -11.71 7.13
N LEU A 66 12.05 -11.00 8.19
CA LEU A 66 12.81 -9.75 8.14
C LEU A 66 14.13 -9.92 8.89
N THR A 67 15.15 -9.20 8.46
CA THR A 67 16.43 -9.04 9.17
C THR A 67 16.67 -7.56 9.38
N PHE A 68 16.89 -7.13 10.62
CA PHE A 68 17.21 -5.73 10.89
C PHE A 68 18.59 -5.39 10.33
N ILE A 69 18.72 -4.24 9.68
CA ILE A 69 20.00 -3.72 9.22
C ILE A 69 20.67 -3.08 10.43
N GLU A 70 21.90 -3.49 10.77
CA GLU A 70 22.59 -3.10 12.00
C GLU A 70 21.71 -3.25 13.26
N GLY A 71 21.25 -4.48 13.51
CA GLY A 71 20.49 -4.81 14.73
C GLY A 71 21.19 -4.30 16.00
N CYS A 72 20.38 -3.87 16.97
CA CYS A 72 20.87 -3.59 18.31
C CYS A 72 20.70 -4.82 19.21
N THR A 73 21.46 -4.92 20.31
CA THR A 73 21.38 -6.05 21.25
C THR A 73 19.99 -6.27 21.87
N LYS A 74 19.11 -5.27 21.79
CA LYS A 74 17.72 -5.32 22.29
C LYS A 74 16.70 -5.72 21.23
N MET A 75 17.11 -5.82 19.96
CA MET A 75 16.29 -6.28 18.86
C MET A 75 16.81 -7.64 18.40
N PRO A 76 15.93 -8.60 18.09
CA PRO A 76 16.39 -9.83 17.47
C PRO A 76 16.96 -9.52 16.09
N ASN A 77 18.06 -10.17 15.69
CA ASN A 77 18.64 -9.97 14.36
C ASN A 77 17.64 -10.34 13.25
N ARG A 78 16.87 -11.40 13.48
CA ARG A 78 15.84 -11.91 12.56
C ARG A 78 14.49 -11.94 13.25
N LEU A 79 13.45 -11.63 12.49
CA LEU A 79 12.09 -11.61 13.01
C LEU A 79 11.10 -12.09 11.96
N ARG A 80 10.18 -12.97 12.34
CA ARG A 80 8.99 -13.25 11.54
C ARG A 80 7.84 -12.39 12.06
N VAL A 81 7.25 -11.61 11.17
CA VAL A 81 6.11 -10.73 11.51
C VAL A 81 4.92 -11.00 10.62
N THR A 82 3.72 -10.93 11.18
CA THR A 82 2.48 -10.87 10.38
C THR A 82 2.44 -9.55 9.62
N TYR A 83 2.22 -9.62 8.32
CA TYR A 83 2.22 -8.43 7.47
C TYR A 83 1.00 -7.54 7.73
N ARG A 84 1.25 -6.28 8.07
CA ARG A 84 0.26 -5.21 8.15
C ARG A 84 0.89 -3.94 7.57
N CYS A 85 0.19 -3.24 6.67
CA CYS A 85 0.70 -2.03 6.02
C CYS A 85 1.04 -0.89 7.01
N LYS A 86 0.48 -0.93 8.23
CA LYS A 86 0.78 0.03 9.30
C LYS A 86 2.08 -0.27 10.07
N THR A 87 2.55 -1.52 10.04
CA THR A 87 3.74 -1.94 10.80
C THR A 87 4.94 -2.18 9.89
N VAL A 88 4.69 -2.53 8.62
CA VAL A 88 5.72 -2.71 7.60
C VAL A 88 5.43 -1.75 6.47
N VAL A 89 6.31 -0.77 6.30
CA VAL A 89 6.19 0.30 5.31
C VAL A 89 7.38 0.22 4.35
N PRO A 90 7.22 0.41 3.02
CA PRO A 90 8.35 0.44 2.10
C PRO A 90 9.43 1.47 2.52
N PHE A 91 10.71 1.18 2.29
CA PHE A 91 11.77 2.11 2.72
C PHE A 91 11.71 3.47 2.00
N ILE A 92 11.30 3.47 0.73
CA ILE A 92 11.14 4.65 -0.14
C ILE A 92 9.72 5.26 0.02
N ASP A 93 9.22 5.30 1.25
CA ASP A 93 7.91 5.90 1.54
C ASP A 93 8.02 7.43 1.72
N LYS A 94 6.92 8.15 1.48
CA LYS A 94 6.83 9.61 1.69
C LYS A 94 7.10 10.00 3.16
N GLN A 95 6.88 9.09 4.10
CA GLN A 95 7.13 9.27 5.53
C GLN A 95 8.57 8.96 5.94
N LYS A 96 9.47 8.61 5.00
CA LYS A 96 10.88 8.29 5.29
C LYS A 96 11.55 9.31 6.23
N GLN A 97 11.48 10.60 5.90
CA GLN A 97 12.13 11.65 6.71
C GLN A 97 11.59 11.68 8.14
N LYS A 98 10.27 11.51 8.29
CA LYS A 98 9.62 11.44 9.61
C LYS A 98 10.15 10.26 10.45
N PHE A 99 10.36 9.11 9.84
CA PHE A 99 10.92 7.94 10.54
C PHE A 99 12.36 8.17 10.97
N ILE A 100 13.18 8.82 10.13
CA ILE A 100 14.56 9.19 10.46
C ILE A 100 14.58 10.17 11.64
N ASP A 101 13.83 11.27 11.54
CA ASP A 101 13.76 12.30 12.59
C ASP A 101 13.26 11.72 13.92
N GLN A 102 12.25 10.83 13.86
CA GLN A 102 11.74 10.13 15.03
C GLN A 102 12.77 9.18 15.62
N GLY A 103 13.50 8.43 14.79
CA GLY A 103 14.57 7.54 15.25
C GLY A 103 15.70 8.29 15.94
N GLU A 104 16.20 9.37 15.35
CA GLU A 104 17.29 10.16 15.92
C GLU A 104 16.89 10.85 17.24
N SER A 105 15.65 11.32 17.35
CA SER A 105 15.16 12.04 18.53
C SER A 105 14.70 11.13 19.67
N SER A 106 14.11 9.96 19.37
CA SER A 106 13.55 9.07 20.40
C SER A 106 14.58 8.15 21.06
N ILE A 107 15.72 7.90 20.40
CA ILE A 107 16.77 7.04 20.95
C ILE A 107 17.65 7.88 21.89
N TYR A 108 17.52 7.63 23.19
CA TYR A 108 18.38 8.26 24.22
C TYR A 108 19.79 7.68 24.28
N ASP A 109 19.94 6.40 23.95
CA ASP A 109 21.21 5.68 23.99
C ASP A 109 22.10 6.06 22.79
N PRO A 110 23.27 6.68 23.01
CA PRO A 110 24.15 7.14 21.92
C PRO A 110 24.61 6.00 21.00
N GLU A 111 24.84 4.80 21.54
CA GLU A 111 25.28 3.66 20.74
C GLU A 111 24.17 3.18 19.81
N MET A 112 22.94 3.06 20.35
CA MET A 112 21.78 2.70 19.55
C MET A 112 21.49 3.76 18.48
N ARG A 113 21.67 5.05 18.79
CA ARG A 113 21.51 6.14 17.82
C ARG A 113 22.53 6.04 16.69
N ARG A 114 23.79 5.70 17.01
CA ARG A 114 24.84 5.46 16.02
C ARG A 114 24.46 4.29 15.11
N LYS A 115 24.09 3.14 15.69
CA LYS A 115 23.65 1.96 14.92
C LYS A 115 22.44 2.26 14.04
N PHE A 116 21.49 3.07 14.52
CA PHE A 116 20.35 3.51 13.72
C PHE A 116 20.77 4.29 12.47
N ARG A 117 21.72 5.22 12.61
CA ARG A 117 22.26 5.97 11.47
C ARG A 117 22.99 5.07 10.49
N GLU A 118 23.85 4.19 11.00
CA GLU A 118 24.56 3.18 10.19
C GLU A 118 23.57 2.27 9.45
N ALA A 119 22.47 1.86 10.10
CA ALA A 119 21.40 1.09 9.47
C ALA A 119 20.76 1.83 8.28
N CYS A 120 20.46 3.12 8.47
CA CYS A 120 19.88 3.96 7.42
C CYS A 120 20.84 4.15 6.25
N GLU A 121 22.12 4.44 6.53
CA GLU A 121 23.17 4.58 5.51
C GLU A 121 23.37 3.28 4.72
N LYS A 122 23.42 2.13 5.39
CA LYS A 122 23.52 0.82 4.73
C LYS A 122 22.30 0.49 3.89
N ALA A 123 21.10 0.82 4.37
CA ALA A 123 19.86 0.66 3.61
C ALA A 123 19.87 1.50 2.32
N GLU A 124 20.29 2.76 2.40
CA GLU A 124 20.41 3.65 1.24
C GLU A 124 21.47 3.17 0.25
N SER A 125 22.65 2.80 0.76
CA SER A 125 23.74 2.27 -0.06
C SER A 125 23.30 1.02 -0.82
N PHE A 126 22.60 0.09 -0.16
CA PHE A 126 22.05 -1.09 -0.79
C PHE A 126 21.07 -0.76 -1.92
N LEU A 127 20.16 0.21 -1.70
CA LEU A 127 19.22 0.63 -2.73
C LEU A 127 19.91 1.29 -3.93
N HIS A 128 20.95 2.09 -3.68
CA HIS A 128 21.78 2.68 -4.74
C HIS A 128 22.50 1.60 -5.55
N GLN A 129 23.14 0.63 -4.89
CA GLN A 129 23.80 -0.50 -5.56
C GLN A 129 22.80 -1.34 -6.38
N ARG A 130 21.60 -1.56 -5.82
CA ARG A 130 20.50 -2.26 -6.52
C ARG A 130 20.08 -1.55 -7.79
N ALA A 131 19.93 -0.23 -7.74
CA ALA A 131 19.54 0.58 -8.90
C ALA A 131 20.60 0.55 -10.01
N LEU A 132 21.88 0.46 -9.63
CA LEU A 132 23.00 0.39 -10.58
C LEU A 132 23.23 -1.02 -11.15
N SER A 133 22.40 -2.01 -10.78
CA SER A 133 22.53 -3.42 -11.20
C SER A 133 23.91 -4.05 -10.91
N SER A 134 24.69 -3.44 -10.04
CA SER A 134 26.05 -3.88 -9.69
C SER A 134 26.07 -4.91 -8.55
N LEU A 135 24.90 -5.37 -8.11
CA LEU A 135 24.80 -6.33 -7.01
C LEU A 135 25.35 -7.68 -7.43
N ASN A 136 26.59 -7.95 -7.01
CA ASN A 136 27.16 -9.28 -7.09
C ASN A 136 26.37 -10.20 -6.14
N LYS A 137 26.25 -11.48 -6.52
CA LYS A 137 25.56 -12.51 -5.71
C LYS A 137 26.11 -12.59 -4.27
N GLU A 138 27.36 -12.15 -4.08
CA GLU A 138 28.07 -12.08 -2.81
C GLU A 138 27.60 -10.93 -1.90
N GLU A 139 27.10 -9.81 -2.43
CA GLU A 139 26.58 -8.72 -1.58
C GLU A 139 25.24 -9.09 -0.95
N PHE A 140 24.46 -9.98 -1.60
CA PHE A 140 23.32 -10.63 -0.94
C PHE A 140 23.72 -11.53 0.23
N SER A 141 24.96 -12.02 0.22
CA SER A 141 25.48 -12.79 1.35
C SER A 141 25.68 -11.89 2.57
N PHE A 142 25.93 -10.58 2.40
CA PHE A 142 26.14 -9.64 3.51
C PHE A 142 24.97 -9.65 4.50
N PHE A 143 23.73 -9.64 4.00
CA PHE A 143 22.55 -9.78 4.86
C PHE A 143 22.25 -11.20 5.28
N SER A 144 22.88 -12.21 4.66
CA SER A 144 22.59 -13.63 4.85
C SER A 144 23.53 -14.34 5.82
N ARG A 145 24.76 -13.85 6.02
CA ARG A 145 25.92 -14.68 6.41
C ARG A 145 26.08 -15.06 7.88
N GLU A 146 25.29 -14.56 8.83
CA GLU A 146 25.72 -14.63 10.24
C GLU A 146 24.85 -15.40 11.24
N SER A 147 23.82 -16.15 10.82
CA SER A 147 23.16 -17.02 11.82
C SER A 147 22.35 -18.15 11.21
N ASP A 148 23.01 -19.23 10.82
CA ASP A 148 22.29 -20.46 10.48
C ASP A 148 21.81 -21.21 11.73
N GLU A 149 22.04 -20.68 12.94
CA GLU A 149 21.67 -21.30 14.22
C GLU A 149 20.86 -20.40 15.18
N GLU A 150 20.49 -19.17 14.82
CA GLU A 150 19.68 -18.33 15.73
C GLU A 150 18.18 -18.65 15.59
N GLU A 151 17.58 -19.02 16.72
CA GLU A 151 16.15 -19.31 16.87
C GLU A 151 15.29 -18.18 16.27
N GLU A 152 14.56 -18.50 15.21
CA GLU A 152 13.61 -17.55 14.62
C GLU A 152 12.44 -17.34 15.57
N ILE A 153 12.42 -16.19 16.25
CA ILE A 153 11.31 -15.80 17.11
C ILE A 153 10.09 -15.51 16.22
N ASP A 154 9.09 -16.40 16.26
CA ASP A 154 7.78 -16.16 15.63
C ASP A 154 7.01 -15.18 16.51
N SER A 155 6.87 -13.93 16.08
CA SER A 155 6.21 -12.89 16.85
C SER A 155 4.68 -12.99 16.79
N ASP A 156 4.11 -14.20 16.62
CA ASP A 156 2.67 -14.45 16.61
C ASP A 156 1.97 -14.06 17.92
N THR A 157 2.72 -13.63 18.93
CA THR A 157 2.23 -12.82 20.04
C THR A 157 1.51 -11.60 19.50
N ASN A 158 0.19 -11.71 19.43
CA ASN A 158 -0.77 -10.72 19.00
C ASN A 158 -0.41 -9.34 19.58
N MET A 159 0.35 -8.54 18.84
CA MET A 159 0.75 -7.19 19.24
C MET A 159 -0.48 -6.27 19.14
N GLN A 160 -1.40 -6.43 20.09
CA GLN A 160 -2.34 -5.39 20.45
C GLN A 160 -1.55 -4.29 21.14
N ILE A 161 -1.22 -3.25 20.37
CA ILE A 161 -0.79 -1.97 20.93
C ILE A 161 -2.01 -1.38 21.65
N ASN A 162 -2.24 -1.85 22.88
CA ASN A 162 -3.23 -1.30 23.79
C ASN A 162 -2.60 -0.11 24.50
N SER A 163 -2.98 1.09 24.06
CA SER A 163 -2.88 2.29 24.88
C SER A 163 -4.01 2.26 25.91
N GLY A 164 -3.77 1.64 27.07
CA GLY A 164 -4.71 1.66 28.20
C GLY A 164 -4.27 0.74 29.34
N PRO A 165 -4.28 1.20 30.61
CA PRO A 165 -3.90 0.37 31.75
C PRO A 165 -5.08 -0.48 32.19
N ASN A 166 -4.88 -1.79 32.43
CA ASN A 166 -5.47 -2.51 33.56
C ASN A 166 -5.00 -3.98 33.67
N SER A 167 -4.55 -4.27 34.90
CA SER A 167 -4.75 -5.45 35.75
C SER A 167 -4.46 -6.88 35.25
N SER A 168 -3.42 -7.44 35.90
CA SER A 168 -3.38 -8.70 36.68
C SER A 168 -3.66 -10.07 36.05
N ASP A 169 -2.61 -10.89 36.13
CA ASP A 169 -2.53 -12.29 36.60
C ASP A 169 -3.39 -13.36 35.92
N THR A 170 -2.74 -14.32 35.24
CA THR A 170 -2.82 -15.75 35.60
C THR A 170 -1.68 -16.58 34.98
N GLU A 171 -1.21 -17.55 35.75
CA GLU A 171 -0.05 -18.41 35.55
C GLU A 171 -0.21 -19.58 34.55
N ASN A 172 0.95 -20.16 34.20
CA ASN A 172 1.26 -21.59 34.05
C ASN A 172 0.58 -22.44 32.96
N ARG A 173 1.38 -22.92 32.00
CA ARG A 173 1.67 -24.38 31.89
C ARG A 173 2.81 -24.69 30.92
N LEU A 174 3.81 -25.40 31.45
CA LEU A 174 4.87 -26.13 30.76
C LEU A 174 4.28 -27.33 30.00
N SER A 175 4.81 -27.63 28.82
CA SER A 175 4.81 -28.99 28.27
C SER A 175 5.98 -29.16 27.29
N ASP A 176 6.95 -29.95 27.72
CA ASP A 176 7.98 -30.56 26.90
C ASP A 176 7.36 -31.41 25.80
N THR A 177 7.90 -31.31 24.58
CA THR A 177 7.86 -32.41 23.60
C THR A 177 9.08 -32.31 22.70
N GLU A 178 9.88 -33.37 22.75
CA GLU A 178 11.11 -33.54 21.99
C GLU A 178 10.85 -33.82 20.50
N ASP A 179 11.68 -33.15 19.69
CA ASP A 179 12.54 -33.72 18.65
C ASP A 179 11.96 -34.75 17.64
N VAL A 180 11.65 -34.27 16.42
CA VAL A 180 11.85 -35.03 15.17
C VAL A 180 12.30 -34.06 14.07
N LEU A 181 13.62 -33.97 13.89
CA LEU A 181 14.29 -33.32 12.76
C LEU A 181 13.90 -33.96 11.43
N SER A 182 12.95 -33.34 10.71
CA SER A 182 12.60 -33.71 9.34
C SER A 182 13.25 -32.73 8.35
N SER A 183 14.39 -33.16 7.81
CA SER A 183 15.17 -32.47 6.77
C SER A 183 14.29 -32.11 5.57
N SER A 184 13.86 -30.84 5.48
CA SER A 184 13.07 -30.34 4.36
C SER A 184 14.00 -29.96 3.21
N PRO A 185 13.90 -30.60 2.03
CA PRO A 185 14.71 -30.25 0.88
C PRO A 185 14.39 -28.83 0.40
N SER A 186 15.44 -28.02 0.26
CA SER A 186 15.39 -26.66 -0.26
C SER A 186 14.61 -26.61 -1.57
N PRO A 187 13.59 -25.75 -1.71
CA PRO A 187 12.82 -25.65 -2.94
C PRO A 187 13.74 -25.08 -4.02
N ASN A 188 14.10 -25.94 -4.97
CA ASN A 188 14.82 -25.58 -6.16
C ASN A 188 13.89 -24.68 -6.99
N TYR A 189 14.12 -23.36 -6.95
CA TYR A 189 13.41 -22.35 -7.76
C TYR A 189 13.86 -22.44 -9.22
N ASN A 190 13.71 -23.60 -9.83
CA ASN A 190 13.74 -23.72 -11.27
C ASN A 190 12.46 -23.07 -11.77
N SER A 191 12.62 -22.03 -12.59
CA SER A 191 11.60 -21.29 -13.31
C SER A 191 10.40 -22.18 -13.69
N LEU A 192 9.35 -22.15 -12.87
CA LEU A 192 8.10 -22.85 -13.14
C LEU A 192 7.40 -22.06 -14.24
N GLU A 193 7.70 -22.40 -15.49
CA GLU A 193 6.85 -21.98 -16.58
C GLU A 193 5.39 -22.36 -16.27
N PRO A 194 4.44 -21.44 -16.43
CA PRO A 194 3.05 -21.73 -16.15
C PRO A 194 2.58 -22.90 -17.01
N SER A 195 1.97 -23.90 -16.37
CA SER A 195 1.37 -25.04 -17.07
C SER A 195 0.46 -24.57 -18.20
N ALA A 196 0.42 -25.29 -19.33
CA ALA A 196 -0.48 -24.99 -20.45
C ALA A 196 -1.95 -24.79 -20.00
N LYS A 197 -2.39 -25.48 -18.94
CA LYS A 197 -3.72 -25.29 -18.33
C LYS A 197 -3.89 -23.91 -17.69
N GLU A 198 -2.87 -23.40 -17.01
CA GLU A 198 -2.89 -22.06 -16.40
C GLU A 198 -2.84 -20.98 -17.48
N ILE A 199 -2.03 -21.15 -18.52
CA ILE A 199 -1.99 -20.23 -19.68
C ILE A 199 -3.37 -20.14 -20.34
N ALA A 200 -4.03 -21.27 -20.60
CA ALA A 200 -5.38 -21.29 -21.17
C ALA A 200 -6.42 -20.62 -20.26
N ARG A 201 -6.31 -20.79 -18.93
CA ARG A 201 -7.17 -20.12 -17.96
C ARG A 201 -6.97 -18.60 -17.97
N ILE A 202 -5.72 -18.15 -17.99
CA ILE A 202 -5.36 -16.72 -18.08
C ILE A 202 -5.95 -16.14 -19.36
N ARG A 203 -5.73 -16.78 -20.52
CA ARG A 203 -6.24 -16.32 -21.81
C ARG A 203 -7.78 -16.23 -21.85
N LYS A 204 -8.48 -17.20 -21.27
CA LYS A 204 -9.95 -17.16 -21.18
C LYS A 204 -10.45 -16.05 -20.25
N MET A 205 -9.69 -15.73 -19.20
CA MET A 205 -10.00 -14.64 -18.29
C MET A 205 -9.80 -13.28 -18.98
N THR A 206 -8.67 -13.10 -19.67
CA THR A 206 -8.37 -11.85 -20.39
C THR A 206 -9.37 -11.59 -21.50
N GLU A 207 -9.79 -12.61 -22.26
CA GLU A 207 -10.82 -12.45 -23.30
C GLU A 207 -12.17 -11.97 -22.74
N LYS A 208 -12.58 -12.52 -21.58
CA LYS A 208 -13.81 -12.07 -20.90
C LYS A 208 -13.69 -10.62 -20.41
N GLN A 209 -12.52 -10.25 -19.90
CA GLN A 209 -12.26 -8.89 -19.44
C GLN A 209 -12.27 -7.90 -20.61
N SER A 210 -11.66 -8.24 -21.76
CA SER A 210 -11.70 -7.39 -22.95
C SER A 210 -13.13 -7.11 -23.42
N LYS A 211 -14.01 -8.13 -23.43
CA LYS A 211 -15.43 -7.94 -23.78
C LYS A 211 -16.16 -7.01 -22.80
N LEU A 212 -15.83 -7.09 -21.51
CA LEU A 212 -16.38 -6.18 -20.51
C LEU A 212 -15.93 -4.74 -20.79
N VAL A 213 -14.62 -4.52 -21.02
CA VAL A 213 -14.08 -3.19 -21.37
C VAL A 213 -14.74 -2.63 -22.63
N GLU A 214 -14.89 -3.44 -23.68
CA GLU A 214 -15.61 -3.03 -24.91
C GLU A 214 -17.07 -2.65 -24.63
N PHE A 215 -17.75 -3.40 -23.75
CA PHE A 215 -19.11 -3.05 -23.34
C PHE A 215 -19.15 -1.77 -22.51
N VAL A 216 -18.18 -1.54 -21.62
CA VAL A 216 -18.06 -0.27 -20.88
C VAL A 216 -17.89 0.90 -21.85
N LYS A 217 -17.16 0.72 -22.95
CA LYS A 217 -16.98 1.74 -23.99
C LYS A 217 -18.21 2.00 -24.85
N SER A 218 -19.24 1.16 -24.75
CA SER A 218 -20.43 1.29 -25.58
C SER A 218 -21.27 2.51 -25.21
N GLU A 219 -21.92 3.09 -26.22
CA GLU A 219 -22.86 4.20 -26.02
C GLU A 219 -24.09 3.78 -25.19
N GLU A 220 -24.43 2.50 -25.21
CA GLU A 220 -25.50 1.93 -24.37
C GLU A 220 -25.15 2.08 -22.87
N MET A 221 -23.94 1.69 -22.48
CA MET A 221 -23.46 1.85 -21.10
C MET A 221 -23.37 3.32 -20.71
N LYS A 222 -22.87 4.18 -21.60
CA LYS A 222 -22.83 5.62 -21.38
C LYS A 222 -24.21 6.16 -21.03
N ASN A 223 -25.20 5.88 -21.88
CA ASN A 223 -26.57 6.34 -21.65
C ASN A 223 -27.18 5.77 -20.36
N TYR A 224 -26.90 4.50 -20.03
CA TYR A 224 -27.32 3.90 -18.77
C TYR A 224 -26.79 4.67 -17.54
N LEU A 225 -25.50 4.97 -17.51
CA LEU A 225 -24.87 5.69 -16.39
C LEU A 225 -25.34 7.16 -16.31
N LEU A 226 -25.60 7.78 -17.45
CA LEU A 226 -26.17 9.12 -17.52
C LEU A 226 -27.63 9.15 -17.04
N ASP A 227 -28.42 8.13 -17.36
CA ASP A 227 -29.78 8.01 -16.84
C ASP A 227 -29.79 7.83 -15.31
N ILE A 228 -28.80 7.15 -14.74
CA ILE A 228 -28.61 7.11 -13.27
C ILE A 228 -28.27 8.50 -12.74
N PHE A 229 -27.32 9.18 -13.38
CA PHE A 229 -26.85 10.51 -12.96
C PHE A 229 -27.97 11.55 -12.94
N TYR A 230 -28.82 11.57 -13.98
CA TYR A 230 -29.97 12.47 -14.08
C TYR A 230 -31.21 11.95 -13.31
N GLU A 231 -31.05 10.94 -12.46
CA GLU A 231 -32.12 10.30 -11.67
C GLU A 231 -33.29 9.75 -12.51
N ARG A 232 -33.09 9.52 -13.82
CA ARG A 232 -34.07 8.88 -14.71
C ARG A 232 -34.17 7.39 -14.44
N ARG A 233 -33.06 6.76 -14.01
CA ARG A 233 -32.99 5.38 -13.55
C ARG A 233 -32.63 5.35 -12.06
N LYS A 234 -33.33 4.50 -11.29
CA LYS A 234 -33.07 4.34 -9.86
C LYS A 234 -31.80 3.52 -9.64
N SER A 235 -30.86 4.08 -8.87
CA SER A 235 -29.67 3.38 -8.37
C SER A 235 -29.55 3.60 -6.86
N GLU A 236 -29.40 2.51 -6.10
CA GLU A 236 -29.18 2.60 -4.65
C GLU A 236 -27.85 3.28 -4.32
N LEU A 237 -26.83 3.06 -5.15
CA LEU A 237 -25.49 3.62 -4.97
C LEU A 237 -25.51 5.12 -5.17
N HIS A 238 -26.18 5.59 -6.23
CA HIS A 238 -26.42 7.01 -6.48
C HIS A 238 -27.16 7.65 -5.30
N GLN A 239 -28.25 7.04 -4.84
CA GLN A 239 -29.04 7.57 -3.72
C GLN A 239 -28.23 7.65 -2.42
N LYS A 240 -27.42 6.62 -2.10
CA LYS A 240 -26.50 6.66 -0.95
C LYS A 240 -25.43 7.73 -1.12
N PHE A 241 -24.92 7.95 -2.33
CA PHE A 241 -23.88 8.95 -2.58
C PHE A 241 -24.40 10.38 -2.42
N ILE A 242 -25.58 10.69 -2.96
CA ILE A 242 -26.17 12.02 -2.87
C ILE A 242 -26.75 12.26 -1.47
N HIS A 243 -27.66 11.39 -1.03
CA HIS A 243 -28.51 11.60 0.14
C HIS A 243 -28.06 10.84 1.40
N GLY A 244 -27.14 9.89 1.27
CA GLY A 244 -26.74 9.02 2.38
C GLY A 244 -25.95 9.74 3.48
N THR A 245 -25.94 9.13 4.65
CA THR A 245 -25.11 9.53 5.79
C THR A 245 -23.61 9.36 5.48
N VAL A 246 -22.74 10.02 6.24
CA VAL A 246 -21.27 9.87 6.09
C VAL A 246 -20.84 8.40 6.17
N LYS A 247 -21.48 7.61 7.03
CA LYS A 247 -21.20 6.17 7.16
C LYS A 247 -21.60 5.41 5.89
N GLU A 248 -22.74 5.72 5.31
CA GLU A 248 -23.20 5.10 4.06
C GLU A 248 -22.31 5.51 2.88
N LYS A 249 -21.97 6.80 2.75
CA LYS A 249 -21.02 7.27 1.73
C LYS A 249 -19.66 6.59 1.87
N ASN A 250 -19.16 6.45 3.10
CA ASN A 250 -17.90 5.74 3.35
C ASN A 250 -17.98 4.23 3.05
N SER A 251 -19.17 3.63 3.07
CA SER A 251 -19.35 2.22 2.69
C SER A 251 -19.34 1.99 1.18
N LEU A 252 -19.54 3.05 0.37
CA LEU A 252 -19.39 3.00 -1.08
C LEU A 252 -17.92 2.98 -1.49
N ARG A 253 -17.05 3.60 -0.69
CA ARG A 253 -15.61 3.60 -0.91
C ARG A 253 -15.09 2.16 -0.88
N TYR A 254 -14.12 1.87 -1.74
CA TYR A 254 -13.43 0.56 -1.84
C TYR A 254 -14.26 -0.57 -2.43
N ALA A 255 -15.28 -0.28 -3.23
CA ALA A 255 -16.01 -1.34 -3.92
C ALA A 255 -15.12 -2.21 -4.83
N GLY A 256 -13.91 -1.76 -5.22
CA GLY A 256 -12.96 -2.49 -6.09
C GLY A 256 -13.24 -2.29 -7.59
N PHE A 257 -12.71 -3.13 -8.49
CA PHE A 257 -13.11 -3.19 -9.91
C PHE A 257 -13.80 -4.52 -10.27
N GLY A 258 -14.05 -5.35 -9.26
CA GLY A 258 -14.67 -6.66 -9.42
C GLY A 258 -13.77 -7.64 -10.17
N PRO A 259 -14.22 -8.26 -11.28
CA PRO A 259 -13.46 -9.29 -12.00
C PRO A 259 -12.36 -8.72 -12.91
N ILE A 260 -12.20 -7.40 -12.98
CA ILE A 260 -11.08 -6.75 -13.66
C ILE A 260 -9.90 -6.80 -12.71
N TYR A 261 -8.78 -7.35 -13.19
CA TYR A 261 -7.55 -7.53 -12.42
C TYR A 261 -6.34 -6.93 -13.14
N ASN A 262 -6.55 -6.39 -14.34
CA ASN A 262 -5.50 -5.74 -15.12
C ASN A 262 -5.59 -4.24 -14.84
N GLU A 263 -4.55 -3.70 -14.23
CA GLU A 263 -4.42 -2.29 -13.87
C GLU A 263 -4.56 -1.37 -15.09
N GLU A 264 -4.02 -1.75 -16.25
CA GLU A 264 -4.14 -0.98 -17.50
C GLU A 264 -5.61 -0.86 -17.94
N GLN A 265 -6.40 -1.92 -17.75
CA GLN A 265 -7.84 -1.91 -18.08
C GLN A 265 -8.66 -1.12 -17.06
N GLU A 266 -8.26 -1.16 -15.77
CA GLU A 266 -8.88 -0.36 -14.73
C GLU A 266 -8.66 1.14 -14.99
N GLU A 267 -7.43 1.53 -15.33
CA GLU A 267 -7.08 2.89 -15.70
C GLU A 267 -7.86 3.36 -16.95
N GLU A 268 -7.90 2.54 -18.01
CA GLU A 268 -8.65 2.85 -19.23
C GLU A 268 -10.14 3.07 -18.95
N ILE A 269 -10.78 2.22 -18.15
CA ILE A 269 -12.19 2.40 -17.78
C ILE A 269 -12.38 3.70 -16.99
N VAL A 270 -11.50 3.97 -16.04
CA VAL A 270 -11.57 5.18 -15.21
C VAL A 270 -11.45 6.44 -16.07
N GLU A 271 -10.53 6.47 -17.03
CA GLU A 271 -10.36 7.60 -17.94
C GLU A 271 -11.61 7.88 -18.77
N ILE A 272 -12.19 6.83 -19.36
CA ILE A 272 -13.40 6.96 -20.18
C ILE A 272 -14.59 7.46 -19.35
N LEU A 273 -14.76 6.92 -18.15
CA LEU A 273 -15.80 7.39 -17.23
C LEU A 273 -15.54 8.84 -16.77
N LYS A 274 -14.30 9.25 -16.55
CA LYS A 274 -13.97 10.65 -16.24
C LYS A 274 -14.32 11.58 -17.40
N ASP A 275 -14.01 11.18 -18.63
CA ASP A 275 -14.33 11.97 -19.82
C ASP A 275 -15.83 12.19 -19.95
N TRP A 276 -16.64 11.13 -19.75
CA TRP A 276 -18.10 11.25 -19.74
C TRP A 276 -18.62 12.14 -18.62
N LEU A 277 -17.98 12.11 -17.44
CA LEU A 277 -18.33 13.01 -16.34
C LEU A 277 -18.01 14.47 -16.68
N TYR A 278 -16.89 14.73 -17.35
CA TYR A 278 -16.47 16.08 -17.74
C TYR A 278 -17.25 16.67 -18.92
N GLU A 279 -17.91 15.84 -19.73
CA GLU A 279 -18.86 16.29 -20.74
C GLU A 279 -20.13 16.91 -20.13
N LEU A 280 -20.43 16.63 -18.86
CA LEU A 280 -21.62 17.15 -18.17
C LEU A 280 -21.49 18.65 -17.86
N PRO A 281 -22.61 19.40 -17.81
CA PRO A 281 -22.58 20.82 -17.49
C PRO A 281 -22.01 21.08 -16.08
N LYS A 282 -21.03 21.99 -15.98
CA LYS A 282 -20.23 22.30 -14.78
C LYS A 282 -21.00 22.56 -13.48
N LYS A 283 -22.27 22.91 -13.56
CA LYS A 283 -23.08 23.20 -12.37
C LYS A 283 -23.43 21.96 -11.57
N ASP A 284 -23.40 20.79 -12.21
CA ASP A 284 -23.87 19.54 -11.63
C ASP A 284 -22.76 18.51 -11.48
N ILE A 285 -21.50 18.82 -11.84
CA ILE A 285 -20.41 17.83 -11.86
C ILE A 285 -20.03 17.44 -10.41
N PRO A 286 -20.35 16.21 -9.96
CA PRO A 286 -19.81 15.71 -8.72
C PRO A 286 -18.31 15.46 -8.89
N ASP A 287 -17.61 15.41 -7.76
CA ASP A 287 -16.18 15.09 -7.75
C ASP A 287 -15.90 13.71 -8.39
N ILE A 288 -14.65 13.48 -8.77
CA ILE A 288 -14.15 12.24 -9.36
C ILE A 288 -14.43 11.01 -8.50
N SER A 289 -14.65 11.22 -7.20
CA SER A 289 -15.15 10.23 -6.26
C SER A 289 -16.47 9.59 -6.69
N TYR A 290 -17.35 10.30 -7.42
CA TYR A 290 -18.60 9.73 -7.93
C TYR A 290 -18.37 8.64 -8.98
N VAL A 291 -17.36 8.80 -9.84
CA VAL A 291 -16.97 7.75 -10.80
C VAL A 291 -16.55 6.49 -10.04
N LEU A 292 -15.70 6.66 -9.03
CA LEU A 292 -15.14 5.54 -8.27
C LEU A 292 -16.17 4.85 -7.36
N ASP A 293 -17.03 5.63 -6.72
CA ASP A 293 -17.95 5.15 -5.68
C ASP A 293 -19.33 4.74 -6.23
N VAL A 294 -19.70 5.21 -7.44
CA VAL A 294 -21.03 4.95 -8.04
C VAL A 294 -20.92 4.27 -9.41
N TRP A 295 -20.27 4.89 -10.39
CA TRP A 295 -20.27 4.34 -11.76
C TRP A 295 -19.48 3.04 -11.89
N ILE A 296 -18.28 2.96 -11.33
CA ILE A 296 -17.47 1.72 -11.41
C ILE A 296 -18.19 0.52 -10.78
N PRO A 297 -18.84 0.62 -9.62
CA PRO A 297 -19.66 -0.47 -9.09
C PRO A 297 -20.88 -0.82 -9.96
N GLU A 298 -21.58 0.17 -10.54
CA GLU A 298 -22.75 -0.04 -11.41
C GLU A 298 -22.38 -0.81 -12.69
N VAL A 299 -21.26 -0.46 -13.32
CA VAL A 299 -20.77 -1.11 -14.55
C VAL A 299 -20.50 -2.61 -14.38
N ARG A 300 -20.36 -3.09 -13.13
CA ARG A 300 -20.16 -4.53 -12.84
C ARG A 300 -21.44 -5.35 -12.87
N TYR A 301 -22.57 -4.70 -12.63
CA TYR A 301 -23.89 -5.31 -12.57
C TYR A 301 -24.86 -4.60 -13.53
N PRO A 302 -24.51 -4.50 -14.82
CA PRO A 302 -25.31 -3.76 -15.79
C PRO A 302 -26.68 -4.40 -16.06
#